data_AF-A0A9K3JK21-F1
#
_entry.id   AF-A0A9K3JK21-F1
#
_cell.length_a   1.000
_cell.length_b   1.000
_cell.length_c   1.000
_cell.angle_alpha   90.00
_cell.angle_beta   90.00
_cell.angle_gamma   90.00
#
_symmetry.space_group_name_H-M   'P 1'
#
loop_
_entity.id
_entity.type
_entity.pdbx_description
1 polymer ?
#
loop_
_entity_poly.entity_id
_entity_poly.type
_entity_poly.pdbx_seq_one_letter_code
_entity_poly.pdbx_strand_id
1 'polypeptide(L)'
;MDLITFVVLEFSRHTYCFFYNSFYAYGQSKLANTLHAKELTRRLKSIYGLFKHLQKNISQGASTTCYLALNPKVKGVSGEYFADNNVAKPSGYAKDAELAKKLWECGMELTKSK
;
A
#
# COMPACT_ATOMS: atom_id res chain seq x y z
N MET A 1 4.09 19.31 14.68
CA MET A 1 3.27 18.49 15.60
C MET A 1 2.18 17.88 14.76
N ASP A 2 2.48 16.77 14.07
CA ASP A 2 1.57 16.19 13.10
C ASP A 2 0.46 15.39 13.79
N LEU A 3 -0.71 15.35 13.18
CA LEU A 3 -1.90 14.68 13.72
C LEU A 3 -1.64 13.20 14.07
N ILE A 4 -0.67 12.57 13.39
CA ILE A 4 -0.20 11.21 13.67
C ILE A 4 0.55 11.16 15.02
N THR A 5 1.43 12.12 15.28
CA THR A 5 2.12 12.22 16.57
C THR A 5 1.13 12.54 17.70
N PHE A 6 0.11 13.36 17.46
CA PHE A 6 -0.93 13.66 18.45
C PHE A 6 -1.79 12.44 18.77
N VAL A 7 -2.27 11.68 17.78
CA VAL A 7 -3.06 10.46 18.04
C VAL A 7 -2.22 9.37 18.72
N VAL A 8 -0.95 9.23 18.35
CA VAL A 8 -0.04 8.27 18.98
C VAL A 8 0.32 8.70 20.42
N LEU A 9 0.64 9.97 20.67
CA LEU A 9 1.04 10.46 22.00
C LEU A 9 -0.12 10.64 22.99
N GLU A 10 -1.32 11.02 22.53
CA GLU A 10 -2.47 11.19 23.41
C GLU A 10 -3.01 9.83 23.89
N PHE A 11 -2.87 8.78 23.07
CA PHE A 11 -3.35 7.44 23.41
C PHE A 11 -2.33 6.60 24.19
N SER A 12 -1.02 6.80 23.96
CA SER A 12 0.02 6.20 24.81
C SER A 12 -0.03 6.69 26.26
N ARG A 13 -0.67 7.83 26.55
CA ARG A 13 -0.81 8.36 27.91
C ARG A 13 -1.89 7.69 28.76
N HIS A 14 -2.79 6.89 28.16
CA HIS A 14 -3.88 6.20 28.88
C HIS A 14 -3.72 4.68 29.01
N THR A 15 -2.67 4.07 28.46
CA THR A 15 -2.42 2.63 28.59
C THR A 15 -0.96 2.37 28.98
N TYR A 16 -0.55 2.94 30.12
CA TYR A 16 0.52 2.31 30.87
C TYR A 16 -0.07 1.07 31.57
N CYS A 17 0.50 -0.09 31.24
CA CYS A 17 0.30 -1.42 31.82
C CYS A 17 -0.88 -2.29 31.32
N PHE A 18 -0.48 -3.48 30.83
CA PHE A 18 -1.21 -4.75 30.67
C PHE A 18 -2.14 -4.93 29.44
N PHE A 19 -1.73 -5.88 28.59
CA PHE A 19 -2.41 -6.48 27.42
C PHE A 19 -2.53 -5.65 26.13
N TYR A 20 -1.58 -5.88 25.20
CA TYR A 20 -1.77 -5.62 23.78
C TYR A 20 -2.87 -6.53 23.23
N ASN A 21 -4.02 -5.97 22.85
CA ASN A 21 -5.11 -6.71 22.20
C ASN A 21 -5.07 -6.46 20.69
N SER A 22 -4.71 -7.50 19.92
CA SER A 22 -4.57 -7.43 18.45
C SER A 22 -5.85 -6.98 17.74
N PHE A 23 -7.02 -7.42 18.21
CA PHE A 23 -8.30 -7.02 17.62
C PHE A 23 -8.59 -5.54 17.83
N TYR A 24 -8.31 -5.03 19.04
CA TYR A 24 -8.49 -3.62 19.37
C TYR A 24 -7.49 -2.73 18.62
N ALA A 25 -6.21 -3.10 18.59
CA ALA A 25 -5.17 -2.38 17.85
C ALA A 25 -5.46 -2.33 16.34
N TYR A 26 -5.95 -3.43 15.76
CA TYR A 26 -6.38 -3.49 14.37
C TYR A 26 -7.59 -2.59 14.11
N GLY A 27 -8.60 -2.65 14.97
CA GLY A 27 -9.79 -1.80 14.89
C GLY A 27 -9.42 -0.30 14.92
N GLN A 28 -8.56 0.09 15.87
CA GLN A 28 -8.05 1.46 15.97
C GLN A 28 -7.26 1.89 14.73
N SER A 29 -6.41 1.02 14.19
CA SER A 29 -5.67 1.30 12.95
C SER A 29 -6.61 1.56 11.76
N LYS A 30 -7.69 0.78 11.63
CA LYS A 30 -8.70 1.01 10.57
C LYS A 30 -9.47 2.31 10.75
N LEU A 31 -9.77 2.70 11.99
CA LEU A 31 -10.39 3.98 12.29
C LEU A 31 -9.48 5.14 11.90
N ALA A 32 -8.20 5.08 12.28
CA ALA A 32 -7.21 6.08 11.92
C ALA A 32 -7.09 6.24 10.39
N ASN A 33 -7.04 5.13 9.65
CA ASN A 33 -7.01 5.16 8.18
C ASN A 33 -8.27 5.81 7.59
N THR A 34 -9.44 5.53 8.16
CA THR A 34 -10.72 6.13 7.71
C THR A 34 -10.76 7.63 7.95
N LEU A 35 -10.29 8.09 9.12
CA LEU A 35 -10.22 9.51 9.46
C LEU A 35 -9.21 10.24 8.55
N HIS A 36 -8.06 9.63 8.31
CA HIS A 36 -7.06 10.17 7.40
C HIS A 36 -7.60 10.31 5.98
N ALA A 37 -8.29 9.28 5.45
CA ALA A 37 -8.91 9.32 4.14
C ALA A 37 -10.00 10.41 4.02
N LYS A 38 -10.79 10.63 5.08
CA LYS A 38 -11.79 11.72 5.12
C LYS A 38 -11.13 13.09 5.06
N GLU A 39 -10.08 13.31 5.83
CA GLU A 39 -9.34 14.58 5.83
C GLU A 39 -8.62 14.80 4.49
N LEU A 40 -8.04 13.76 3.91
CA LEU A 40 -7.44 13.79 2.59
C LEU A 40 -8.48 14.17 1.52
N THR A 41 -9.66 13.55 1.56
CA THR A 41 -10.77 13.86 0.64
C THR A 41 -11.21 15.32 0.79
N ARG A 42 -11.26 15.85 2.01
CA ARG A 42 -11.58 17.25 2.28
C ARG A 42 -10.55 18.20 1.66
N ARG A 43 -9.26 17.90 1.79
CA ARG A 43 -8.16 18.70 1.23
C ARG A 43 -8.10 18.62 -0.30
N LEU A 44 -8.35 17.45 -0.86
CA LEU A 44 -8.29 17.20 -2.30
C LEU A 44 -9.61 17.52 -3.03
N LYS A 45 -10.64 18.00 -2.34
CA LYS A 45 -11.99 18.22 -2.91
C LYS A 45 -11.99 19.10 -4.17
N SER A 46 -11.12 20.13 -4.20
CA SER A 46 -10.93 21.01 -5.37
C SER A 46 -10.25 20.29 -6.54
N ILE A 47 -9.30 19.42 -6.22
CA ILE A 47 -8.46 18.71 -7.18
C ILE A 47 -9.17 17.43 -7.69
N TYR A 48 -10.13 16.91 -6.95
CA TYR A 48 -10.95 15.75 -7.29
C TYR A 48 -11.71 15.94 -8.62
N GLY A 49 -12.16 17.15 -8.92
CA GLY A 49 -12.80 17.48 -10.21
C GLY A 49 -11.84 17.36 -11.40
N LEU A 50 -10.57 17.69 -11.20
CA LEU A 50 -9.52 17.60 -12.23
C LEU A 50 -9.08 16.15 -12.45
N PHE A 51 -8.97 15.35 -11.38
CA PHE A 51 -8.55 13.95 -11.45
C PHE A 51 -9.67 12.95 -11.78
N LYS A 52 -10.93 13.39 -11.83
CA LYS A 52 -12.09 12.54 -12.17
C LYS A 52 -11.92 11.80 -13.50
N HIS A 53 -11.26 12.44 -14.48
CA HIS A 53 -11.01 11.85 -15.80
C HIS A 53 -9.71 11.02 -15.88
N LEU A 54 -8.88 11.06 -14.83
CA LEU A 54 -7.64 10.29 -14.71
C LEU A 54 -7.80 9.04 -13.84
N GLN A 55 -8.90 8.93 -13.07
CA GLN A 55 -9.20 7.72 -12.32
C GLN A 55 -9.59 6.57 -13.26
N LYS A 56 -8.73 5.56 -13.31
CA LYS A 56 -9.06 4.27 -13.91
C LYS A 56 -10.25 3.65 -13.17
N ASN A 57 -11.18 3.04 -13.91
CA ASN A 57 -12.30 2.31 -13.32
C ASN A 57 -11.81 1.05 -12.57
N ILE A 58 -12.63 0.52 -11.65
CA ILE A 58 -12.31 -0.69 -10.88
C ILE A 58 -11.89 -1.83 -11.82
N SER A 59 -12.65 -2.05 -12.91
CA SER A 59 -12.35 -3.08 -13.91
C SER A 59 -11.02 -2.82 -14.63
N GLN A 60 -10.66 -1.56 -14.91
CA GLN A 60 -9.38 -1.22 -15.54
C GLN A 60 -8.21 -1.45 -14.58
N GLY A 61 -8.35 -1.08 -13.30
CA GLY A 61 -7.34 -1.31 -12.26
C GLY A 61 -7.12 -2.79 -11.94
N ALA A 62 -8.19 -3.60 -11.93
CA ALA A 62 -8.10 -5.04 -11.70
C ALA A 62 -7.64 -5.83 -12.95
N SER A 63 -7.76 -5.24 -14.15
CA SER A 63 -7.55 -5.95 -15.42
C SER A 63 -6.18 -6.61 -15.52
N THR A 64 -5.11 -5.90 -15.14
CA THR A 64 -3.73 -6.41 -15.27
C THR A 64 -3.48 -7.60 -14.35
N THR A 65 -4.01 -7.57 -13.13
CA THR A 65 -3.93 -8.69 -12.20
C THR A 65 -4.73 -9.90 -12.72
N CYS A 66 -5.96 -9.69 -13.19
CA CYS A 66 -6.78 -10.75 -13.75
C CYS A 66 -6.19 -11.35 -15.04
N TYR A 67 -5.59 -10.51 -15.88
CA TYR A 67 -4.90 -10.93 -17.11
C TYR A 67 -3.72 -11.84 -16.81
N LEU A 68 -2.89 -11.48 -15.84
CA LEU A 68 -1.74 -12.30 -15.44
C LEU A 68 -2.15 -13.62 -14.77
N ALA A 69 -3.23 -13.61 -14.00
CA ALA A 69 -3.71 -14.79 -13.30
C ALA A 69 -4.40 -15.82 -14.21
N LEU A 70 -5.09 -15.36 -15.27
CA LEU A 70 -6.03 -16.20 -16.02
C LEU A 70 -5.65 -16.42 -17.49
N ASN A 71 -4.83 -15.56 -18.10
CA ASN A 71 -4.63 -15.63 -19.55
C ASN A 71 -3.62 -16.72 -19.94
N PRO A 72 -3.99 -17.74 -20.75
CA PRO A 72 -3.06 -18.76 -21.21
C PRO A 72 -1.89 -18.20 -22.04
N LYS A 73 -1.98 -16.98 -22.58
CA LYS A 73 -0.89 -16.31 -23.30
C LYS A 73 0.29 -15.89 -22.42
N VAL A 74 0.07 -15.71 -21.11
CA VAL A 74 1.16 -15.40 -20.17
C VAL A 74 1.71 -16.65 -19.47
N LYS A 75 1.16 -17.83 -19.79
CA LYS A 75 1.59 -19.11 -19.22
C LYS A 75 2.99 -19.46 -19.72
N GLY A 76 4.01 -19.12 -18.93
CA GLY A 76 5.43 -19.32 -19.25
C GLY A 76 6.24 -18.04 -19.41
N VAL A 77 5.60 -16.86 -19.38
CA VAL A 77 6.31 -15.57 -19.37
C VAL A 77 6.69 -15.27 -17.91
N SER A 78 7.99 -15.19 -17.62
CA SER A 78 8.53 -14.89 -16.29
C SER A 78 9.56 -13.76 -16.38
N GLY A 79 9.58 -12.87 -15.39
CA GLY A 79 10.53 -11.75 -15.32
C GLY A 79 10.10 -10.46 -16.05
N GLU A 80 8.93 -10.45 -16.69
CA GLU A 80 8.41 -9.28 -17.41
C GLU A 80 7.49 -8.42 -16.53
N TYR A 81 7.57 -7.09 -16.71
CA TYR A 81 6.69 -6.14 -16.05
C TYR A 81 5.49 -5.84 -16.95
N PHE A 82 4.27 -6.01 -16.42
CA PHE A 82 3.04 -5.75 -17.17
C PHE A 82 2.33 -4.49 -16.65
N ALA A 83 1.94 -3.62 -17.57
CA ALA A 83 1.07 -2.48 -17.30
C ALA A 83 -0.04 -2.44 -18.37
N ASP A 84 -1.28 -2.21 -17.95
CA ASP A 84 -2.44 -2.16 -18.85
C ASP A 84 -2.55 -3.41 -19.76
N ASN A 85 -2.28 -4.59 -19.19
CA ASN A 85 -2.29 -5.90 -19.86
C ASN A 85 -1.19 -6.14 -20.91
N ASN A 86 -0.21 -5.24 -21.02
CA ASN A 86 0.89 -5.38 -21.97
C ASN A 86 2.26 -5.35 -21.28
N VAL A 87 3.28 -5.93 -21.92
CA VAL A 87 4.66 -5.86 -21.44
C VAL A 87 5.12 -4.40 -21.53
N ALA A 88 5.53 -3.84 -20.40
CA ALA A 88 5.91 -2.45 -20.25
C ALA A 88 7.31 -2.34 -19.65
N LYS A 89 8.00 -1.24 -19.94
CA LYS A 89 9.36 -1.01 -19.43
C LYS A 89 9.29 -0.62 -17.95
N PRO A 90 9.87 -1.42 -17.04
CA PRO A 90 9.88 -1.08 -15.62
C PRO A 90 10.80 0.12 -15.36
N SER A 91 10.54 0.84 -14.27
CA SER A 91 11.37 1.97 -13.83
C SER A 91 12.80 1.53 -13.52
N GLY A 92 13.76 2.46 -13.54
CA GLY A 92 15.17 2.15 -13.23
C GLY A 92 15.34 1.50 -11.86
N TYR A 93 14.58 1.95 -10.85
CA TYR A 93 14.55 1.36 -9.51
C TYR A 93 14.07 -0.08 -9.48
N ALA A 94 13.10 -0.44 -10.34
CA ALA A 94 12.60 -1.82 -10.41
C ALA A 94 13.61 -2.79 -11.04
N LYS A 95 14.71 -2.29 -11.62
CA LYS A 95 15.83 -3.08 -12.15
C LYS A 95 17.04 -3.10 -11.22
N ASP A 96 17.00 -2.36 -10.12
CA ASP A 96 18.11 -2.27 -9.18
C ASP A 96 18.17 -3.52 -8.31
N ALA A 97 19.08 -4.43 -8.68
CA ALA A 97 19.31 -5.68 -7.96
C ALA A 97 19.88 -5.47 -6.55
N GLU A 98 20.63 -4.38 -6.33
CA GLU A 98 21.20 -4.05 -5.02
C GLU A 98 20.11 -3.59 -4.06
N LEU A 99 19.19 -2.75 -4.54
CA LEU A 99 18.02 -2.32 -3.78
C LEU A 99 17.09 -3.51 -3.46
N ALA A 100 16.87 -4.40 -4.44
CA ALA A 100 16.08 -5.61 -4.23
C ALA A 100 16.70 -6.53 -3.16
N LYS A 101 18.03 -6.68 -3.17
CA LYS A 101 18.75 -7.46 -2.15
C LYS A 101 18.63 -6.83 -0.76
N LYS A 102 18.84 -5.52 -0.63
CA LYS A 102 18.68 -4.79 0.64
C LYS A 102 17.25 -4.95 1.21
N LEU A 103 16.24 -4.85 0.34
CA LEU A 103 14.85 -5.03 0.73
C LEU A 103 14.57 -6.46 1.23
N TRP A 104 15.12 -7.47 0.53
CA TRP A 104 14.99 -8.87 0.93
C TRP A 104 15.65 -9.15 2.28
N GLU A 105 16.88 -8.67 2.48
CA GLU A 105 17.61 -8.81 3.74
C GLU A 105 16.85 -8.15 4.90
N CYS A 106 16.34 -6.93 4.70
CA CYS A 106 15.51 -6.25 5.69
C CYS A 106 14.25 -7.05 6.05
N GLY A 107 13.57 -7.62 5.05
CA GLY A 107 12.41 -8.49 5.28
C GLY A 107 12.76 -9.74 6.09
N MET A 108 13.90 -10.38 5.79
CA MET A 108 14.36 -11.55 6.53
C MET A 108 14.69 -11.22 7.98
N GLU A 109 15.34 -10.09 8.26
CA GLU A 109 15.65 -9.66 9.63
C GLU A 109 14.38 -9.42 10.46
N LEU A 110 13.34 -8.81 9.86
CA LEU A 110 12.04 -8.64 10.52
C LEU A 110 11.37 -9.98 10.89
N THR A 111 11.63 -11.04 10.13
CA THR A 111 11.07 -12.39 10.40
C THR A 111 11.90 -13.24 11.37
N LYS A 112 13.19 -12.92 11.54
CA LYS A 112 14.10 -13.62 12.47
C LYS A 112 13.98 -13.12 13.91
N SER A 113 13.36 -11.95 14.12
CA SER A 113 13.05 -11.44 15.45
C SER A 113 11.99 -12.33 16.12
N LYS A 114 12.45 -13.37 16.82
CA LYS A 114 11.66 -14.22 17.70
C LYS A 114 12.36 -14.37 19.04
#